data_AF-A0A6P1MAH7-F1
#
_entry.id   AF-A0A6P1MAH7-F1
#
_cell.length_a   1.000
_cell.length_b   1.000
_cell.length_c   1.000
_cell.angle_alpha   90.00
_cell.angle_beta   90.00
_cell.angle_gamma   90.00
#
_symmetry.space_group_name_H-M   'P 1'
#
loop_
_entity.id
_entity.type
_entity.pdbx_description
1 polymer ?
#
loop_
_entity_poly.entity_id
_entity_poly.type
_entity_poly.pdbx_seq_one_letter_code
_entity_poly.pdbx_strand_id
1 'polypeptide(L)'
;MKVSVCTQAKDNWCGAATANQVITYINGSSPSQEKIAEAFGIKNNSNGTDLATIKSYIKKQTGAVYETYSNPSEDYLFVAIPSAVLGKKPPILRMKVLTAYGFPYDIKSSGHFMNASGYRDYGSEILVTDPAVENKVPSNTTGKYYVPVKTIYKGTSNHFAKEIAF
;
A
#
# COMPACT_ATOMS: atom_id res chain seq x y z
N MET A 1 2.04 11.47 -8.65
CA MET A 1 2.21 12.28 -7.42
C MET A 1 3.50 11.88 -6.69
N LYS A 2 4.09 12.78 -5.89
CA LYS A 2 5.37 12.52 -5.22
C LYS A 2 5.15 12.00 -3.79
N VAL A 3 4.73 10.75 -3.67
CA VAL A 3 4.72 10.02 -2.39
C VAL A 3 6.15 9.58 -2.09
N SER A 4 6.73 9.97 -0.95
CA SER A 4 8.08 9.55 -0.58
C SER A 4 8.09 8.07 -0.17
N VAL A 5 9.20 7.38 -0.45
CA VAL A 5 9.38 6.00 0.03
C VAL A 5 9.69 6.04 1.51
N CYS A 6 9.04 5.18 2.27
CA CYS A 6 9.34 4.92 3.67
C CYS A 6 9.52 3.40 3.81
N THR A 7 10.77 2.94 3.92
CA THR A 7 11.08 1.51 4.13
C THR A 7 10.57 1.08 5.50
N GLN A 8 9.88 -0.05 5.58
CA GLN A 8 9.38 -0.57 6.86
C GLN A 8 10.54 -0.85 7.82
N ALA A 9 10.42 -0.45 9.08
CA ALA A 9 11.48 -0.66 10.07
C ALA A 9 11.46 -2.08 10.68
N LYS A 10 10.36 -2.81 10.52
CA LYS A 10 10.18 -4.21 10.97
C LYS A 10 9.30 -4.97 9.98
N ASP A 11 9.44 -6.29 9.93
CA ASP A 11 8.73 -7.16 8.98
C ASP A 11 7.20 -7.01 8.99
N ASN A 12 6.60 -6.75 10.15
CA ASN A 12 5.16 -6.59 10.31
C ASN A 12 4.68 -5.13 10.29
N TRP A 13 5.53 -4.18 9.87
CA TRP A 13 5.24 -2.73 9.90
C TRP A 13 4.89 -2.13 8.54
N CYS A 14 4.64 -2.93 7.51
CA CYS A 14 4.22 -2.43 6.20
C CYS A 14 3.01 -1.47 6.27
N GLY A 15 2.04 -1.75 7.14
CA GLY A 15 0.90 -0.87 7.37
C GLY A 15 1.27 0.47 8.01
N ALA A 16 2.19 0.47 8.99
CA ALA A 16 2.67 1.69 9.64
C ALA A 16 3.49 2.56 8.68
N ALA A 17 4.35 1.93 7.88
CA ALA A 17 5.10 2.59 6.82
C ALA A 17 4.19 3.17 5.73
N THR A 18 3.19 2.41 5.27
CA THR A 18 2.16 2.87 4.31
C THR A 18 1.40 4.09 4.85
N ALA A 19 0.96 4.06 6.11
CA ALA A 19 0.30 5.21 6.74
C ALA A 19 1.23 6.43 6.81
N ASN A 20 2.50 6.22 7.17
CA ASN A 20 3.51 7.27 7.19
C ASN A 20 3.67 7.93 5.81
N GLN A 21 3.72 7.14 4.73
CA GLN A 21 3.84 7.64 3.37
C GLN A 21 2.65 8.54 2.98
N VAL A 22 1.42 8.12 3.32
CA VAL A 22 0.20 8.91 3.06
C VAL A 22 0.19 10.20 3.88
N ILE A 23 0.45 10.11 5.19
CA ILE A 23 0.42 11.27 6.09
C ILE A 23 1.50 12.28 5.69
N THR A 24 2.71 11.81 5.40
CA THR A 24 3.81 12.66 4.91
C THR A 24 3.44 13.34 3.59
N TYR A 25 2.76 12.64 2.69
CA TYR A 25 2.32 13.23 1.43
C TYR A 25 1.29 14.36 1.65
N ILE A 26 0.36 14.20 2.59
CA ILE A 26 -0.71 15.18 2.86
C ILE A 26 -0.19 16.36 3.71
N ASN A 27 0.51 16.08 4.81
CA ASN A 27 0.91 17.07 5.81
C ASN A 27 2.36 17.57 5.64
N GLY A 28 3.14 16.97 4.76
CA GLY A 28 4.59 17.23 4.62
C GLY A 28 5.46 16.55 5.69
N SER A 29 4.87 16.07 6.78
CA SER A 29 5.54 15.30 7.84
C SER A 29 4.61 14.27 8.45
N SER A 30 5.17 13.24 9.10
CA SER A 30 4.41 12.17 9.76
C SER A 30 5.09 11.78 11.07
N PRO A 31 4.33 11.27 12.07
CA PRO A 31 4.91 10.53 13.18
C PRO A 31 5.81 9.38 12.71
N SER A 32 6.78 8.99 13.54
CA SER A 32 7.66 7.86 13.26
C SER A 32 6.89 6.54 13.16
N GLN A 33 7.45 5.54 12.48
CA GLN A 33 6.79 4.24 12.33
C GLN A 33 6.52 3.57 13.69
N GLU A 34 7.38 3.79 14.69
CA GLU A 34 7.19 3.29 16.05
C GLU A 34 5.89 3.83 16.66
N LYS A 35 5.67 5.15 16.59
CA LYS A 35 4.47 5.79 17.12
C LYS A 35 3.21 5.35 16.38
N ILE A 36 3.32 5.12 15.08
CA ILE A 36 2.20 4.63 14.26
C ILE A 36 1.89 3.17 14.61
N ALA A 37 2.91 2.32 14.70
CA ALA A 37 2.76 0.91 15.04
C ALA A 37 2.19 0.73 16.46
N GLU A 38 2.63 1.55 17.42
CA GLU A 38 2.06 1.61 18.77
C GLU A 38 0.58 2.00 18.73
N ALA A 39 0.22 3.03 17.95
CA ALA A 39 -1.17 3.44 17.78
C ALA A 39 -2.03 2.36 17.09
N PHE A 40 -1.43 1.50 16.28
CA PHE A 40 -2.09 0.35 15.65
C PHE A 40 -2.18 -0.87 16.58
N GLY A 41 -1.54 -0.82 17.76
CA GLY A 41 -1.47 -1.95 18.68
C GLY A 41 -0.61 -3.11 18.17
N ILE A 42 0.33 -2.85 17.25
CA ILE A 42 1.21 -3.89 16.70
C ILE A 42 2.19 -4.34 17.79
N LYS A 43 2.05 -5.59 18.23
CA LYS A 43 2.95 -6.24 19.18
C LYS A 43 4.07 -6.98 18.44
N ASN A 44 5.16 -7.30 19.16
CA ASN A 44 6.17 -8.23 18.67
C ASN A 44 5.51 -9.55 18.27
N ASN A 45 5.85 -10.11 17.10
CA ASN A 45 5.30 -11.36 16.54
C ASN A 45 3.80 -11.34 16.20
N SER A 46 3.18 -10.16 16.02
CA SER A 46 1.79 -10.05 15.54
C SER A 46 1.69 -9.98 14.00
N ASN A 47 0.52 -10.31 13.45
CA ASN A 47 0.20 -10.30 12.01
C ASN A 47 0.09 -8.90 11.38
N GLY A 48 0.69 -7.87 11.98
CA GLY A 48 0.60 -6.48 11.52
C GLY A 48 -0.72 -5.81 11.90
N THR A 49 -1.38 -5.16 10.95
CA THR A 49 -2.60 -4.35 11.16
C THR A 49 -3.64 -4.61 10.06
N ASP A 50 -4.77 -3.92 10.11
CA ASP A 50 -5.83 -3.96 9.11
C ASP A 50 -6.08 -2.59 8.46
N LEU A 51 -6.85 -2.61 7.36
CA LEU A 51 -7.14 -1.41 6.58
C LEU A 51 -7.99 -0.41 7.37
N ALA A 52 -8.90 -0.86 8.23
CA ALA A 52 -9.76 0.01 9.03
C ALA A 52 -8.94 0.84 10.02
N THR A 53 -7.95 0.22 10.66
CA THR A 53 -7.01 0.84 11.59
C THR A 53 -6.16 1.90 10.88
N ILE A 54 -5.58 1.56 9.73
CA ILE A 54 -4.77 2.50 8.92
C ILE A 54 -5.60 3.73 8.53
N LYS A 55 -6.81 3.53 7.97
CA LYS A 55 -7.69 4.64 7.54
C LYS A 55 -8.12 5.52 8.70
N SER A 56 -8.50 4.92 9.83
CA SER A 56 -8.93 5.66 11.03
C SER A 56 -7.80 6.55 11.55
N TYR A 57 -6.57 6.04 11.52
CA TYR A 57 -5.40 6.81 11.92
C TYR A 57 -5.08 7.94 10.93
N ILE A 58 -5.10 7.69 9.62
CA ILE A 58 -4.90 8.73 8.59
C ILE A 58 -5.94 9.84 8.76
N LYS A 59 -7.22 9.49 8.94
CA LYS A 59 -8.29 10.47 9.20
C LYS A 59 -8.01 11.30 10.45
N LYS A 60 -7.56 10.66 11.54
CA LYS A 60 -7.20 11.36 12.79
C LYS A 60 -6.02 12.33 12.60
N GLN A 61 -5.03 11.97 11.78
CA GLN A 61 -3.80 12.77 11.59
C GLN A 61 -3.94 13.87 10.53
N THR A 62 -4.82 13.70 9.54
CA THR A 62 -4.86 14.55 8.33
C THR A 62 -6.25 15.11 8.01
N GLY A 63 -7.31 14.57 8.63
CA GLY A 63 -8.70 14.82 8.22
C GLY A 63 -9.13 14.09 6.94
N ALA A 64 -8.20 13.50 6.18
CA ALA A 64 -8.52 12.80 4.94
C ALA A 64 -9.30 11.50 5.22
N VAL A 65 -10.44 11.34 4.55
CA VAL A 65 -11.29 10.15 4.65
C VAL A 65 -10.96 9.21 3.51
N TYR A 66 -10.73 7.94 3.83
CA TYR A 66 -10.50 6.88 2.86
C TYR A 66 -11.64 5.86 2.92
N GLU A 67 -12.19 5.51 1.77
CA GLU A 67 -13.29 4.54 1.66
C GLU A 67 -12.75 3.15 1.34
N THR A 68 -13.33 2.12 1.96
CA THR A 68 -12.95 0.72 1.66
C THR A 68 -13.76 0.25 0.47
N TYR A 69 -13.08 -0.36 -0.50
CA TYR A 69 -13.71 -1.07 -1.60
C TYR A 69 -13.35 -2.55 -1.51
N SER A 70 -14.38 -3.37 -1.32
CA SER A 70 -14.27 -4.82 -1.19
C SER A 70 -14.56 -5.51 -2.53
N ASN A 71 -13.81 -6.57 -2.83
CA ASN A 71 -13.92 -7.37 -4.05
C ASN A 71 -13.88 -6.53 -5.36
N PRO A 72 -12.90 -5.62 -5.55
CA PRO A 72 -12.85 -4.82 -6.76
C PRO A 72 -12.56 -5.69 -7.99
N SER A 73 -13.21 -5.39 -9.12
CA SER A 73 -12.88 -5.98 -10.42
C SER A 73 -11.61 -5.36 -11.01
N GLU A 74 -10.96 -6.06 -11.96
CA GLU A 74 -9.80 -5.53 -12.68
C GLU A 74 -10.13 -4.21 -13.39
N ASP A 75 -11.27 -4.14 -14.09
CA ASP A 75 -11.74 -2.93 -14.78
C ASP A 75 -11.98 -1.76 -13.83
N TYR A 76 -12.51 -2.05 -12.63
CA TYR A 76 -12.67 -1.02 -11.61
C TYR A 76 -11.31 -0.49 -11.16
N LEU A 77 -10.32 -1.36 -10.91
CA LEU A 77 -8.97 -0.94 -10.53
C LEU A 77 -8.27 -0.13 -11.61
N PHE A 78 -8.49 -0.50 -12.88
CA PHE A 78 -7.97 0.21 -14.05
C PHE A 78 -8.42 1.67 -14.10
N VAL A 79 -9.65 1.97 -13.66
CA VAL A 79 -10.17 3.35 -13.62
C VAL A 79 -9.91 4.04 -12.27
N ALA A 80 -10.16 3.35 -11.16
CA ALA A 80 -10.18 3.94 -9.83
C ALA A 80 -8.78 4.34 -9.35
N ILE A 81 -7.75 3.54 -9.62
CA ILE A 81 -6.37 3.86 -9.19
C ILE A 81 -5.86 5.12 -9.90
N PRO A 82 -5.89 5.23 -11.25
CA PRO A 82 -5.48 6.47 -11.92
C PRO A 82 -6.31 7.67 -11.49
N SER A 83 -7.62 7.51 -11.30
CA SER A 83 -8.51 8.60 -10.86
C SER A 83 -8.11 9.14 -9.49
N ALA A 84 -7.82 8.26 -8.53
CA ALA A 84 -7.36 8.67 -7.19
C ALA A 84 -5.96 9.31 -7.24
N VAL A 85 -5.06 8.79 -8.07
CA VAL A 85 -3.73 9.38 -8.30
C VAL A 85 -3.83 10.80 -8.89
N LEU A 86 -4.72 11.01 -9.88
CA LEU A 86 -5.02 12.32 -10.46
C LEU A 86 -5.64 13.26 -9.41
N GLY A 87 -6.55 12.74 -8.59
CA GLY A 87 -7.16 13.43 -7.46
C GLY A 87 -6.21 13.68 -6.28
N LYS A 88 -4.90 13.39 -6.44
CA LYS A 88 -3.87 13.59 -5.41
C LYS A 88 -4.18 12.85 -4.11
N LYS A 89 -4.79 11.68 -4.20
CA LYS A 89 -5.16 10.85 -3.04
C LYS A 89 -4.52 9.47 -3.19
N PRO A 90 -3.38 9.20 -2.52
CA PRO A 90 -2.67 7.93 -2.66
C PRO A 90 -3.53 6.74 -2.25
N PRO A 91 -3.93 5.85 -3.17
CA PRO A 91 -4.65 4.64 -2.81
C PRO A 91 -3.82 3.78 -1.89
N ILE A 92 -4.49 3.11 -0.94
CA ILE A 92 -3.88 2.14 -0.04
C ILE A 92 -4.26 0.76 -0.55
N LEU A 93 -3.26 0.01 -0.99
CA LEU A 93 -3.43 -1.30 -1.58
C LEU A 93 -3.15 -2.35 -0.50
N ARG A 94 -4.13 -3.23 -0.24
CA ARG A 94 -3.98 -4.41 0.62
C ARG A 94 -4.03 -5.65 -0.27
N MET A 95 -2.95 -6.41 -0.30
CA MET A 95 -2.78 -7.45 -1.30
C MET A 95 -1.89 -8.58 -0.80
N LYS A 96 -1.97 -9.71 -1.46
CA LYS A 96 -0.99 -10.79 -1.34
C LYS A 96 0.06 -10.62 -2.43
N VAL A 97 1.33 -10.45 -2.04
CA VAL A 97 2.45 -10.23 -2.98
C VAL A 97 3.25 -11.52 -3.14
N LEU A 98 3.14 -12.15 -4.30
CA LEU A 98 3.87 -13.38 -4.66
C LEU A 98 4.36 -13.28 -6.12
N THR A 99 5.48 -13.94 -6.43
CA THR A 99 5.97 -14.14 -7.81
C THR A 99 4.91 -14.74 -8.73
N ALA A 100 4.12 -15.70 -8.24
CA ALA A 100 3.02 -16.30 -9.01
C ALA A 100 1.94 -15.30 -9.45
N TYR A 101 1.86 -14.13 -8.80
CA TYR A 101 0.91 -13.06 -9.14
C TYR A 101 1.56 -11.91 -9.93
N GLY A 102 2.87 -12.00 -10.18
CA GLY A 102 3.65 -10.98 -10.92
C GLY A 102 4.33 -9.95 -10.01
N PHE A 103 4.36 -10.16 -8.69
CA PHE A 103 5.15 -9.34 -7.77
C PHE A 103 6.55 -9.94 -7.60
N PRO A 104 7.62 -9.15 -7.51
CA PRO A 104 8.97 -9.69 -7.35
C PRO A 104 9.27 -10.07 -5.89
N TYR A 105 8.45 -10.94 -5.28
CA TYR A 105 8.53 -11.36 -3.88
C TYR A 105 8.70 -12.87 -3.80
N ASP A 106 9.81 -13.33 -3.20
CA ASP A 106 10.12 -14.75 -2.99
C ASP A 106 9.49 -15.31 -1.71
N ILE A 107 9.22 -14.47 -0.71
CA ILE A 107 8.59 -14.86 0.54
C ILE A 107 7.06 -15.00 0.42
N LYS A 108 6.51 -16.05 1.05
CA LYS A 108 5.06 -16.19 1.25
C LYS A 108 4.57 -15.18 2.30
N SER A 109 4.27 -13.94 1.90
CA SER A 109 3.51 -13.04 2.77
C SER A 109 2.03 -13.46 2.84
N SER A 110 1.45 -13.40 4.04
CA SER A 110 0.00 -13.57 4.24
C SER A 110 -0.80 -12.34 3.76
N GLY A 111 -0.14 -11.19 3.70
CA GLY A 111 -0.66 -9.94 3.16
C GLY A 111 0.39 -8.82 3.25
N HIS A 112 0.20 -7.77 2.47
CA HIS A 112 1.09 -6.62 2.37
C HIS A 112 0.29 -5.34 2.10
N PHE A 113 0.80 -4.23 2.64
CA PHE A 113 0.28 -2.89 2.40
C PHE A 113 1.32 -2.06 1.64
N MET A 114 0.85 -1.35 0.62
CA MET A 114 1.64 -0.37 -0.13
C MET A 114 0.72 0.68 -0.74
N ASN A 115 1.30 1.75 -1.29
CA ASN A 115 0.53 2.80 -1.94
C ASN A 115 0.67 2.77 -3.47
N ALA A 116 -0.35 3.23 -4.19
CA ALA A 116 -0.19 3.68 -5.57
C ALA A 116 0.19 5.17 -5.58
N SER A 117 1.15 5.56 -6.41
CA SER A 117 1.75 6.90 -6.44
C SER A 117 1.81 7.53 -7.84
N GLY A 118 1.49 6.76 -8.86
CA GLY A 118 1.58 7.15 -10.26
C GLY A 118 0.95 6.09 -11.14
N TYR A 119 0.83 6.39 -12.42
CA TYR A 119 0.45 5.42 -13.45
C TYR A 119 1.06 5.85 -14.79
N ARG A 120 1.14 4.91 -15.72
CA ARG A 120 1.46 5.15 -17.13
C ARG A 120 0.56 4.29 -18.01
N ASP A 121 0.71 4.42 -19.33
CA ASP A 121 0.00 3.61 -20.31
C ASP A 121 -1.51 3.54 -20.05
N TYR A 122 -2.11 4.72 -19.87
CA TYR A 122 -3.53 4.94 -19.60
C TYR A 122 -4.06 4.23 -18.35
N GLY A 123 -3.19 3.88 -17.38
CA GLY A 123 -3.57 3.19 -16.15
C GLY A 123 -3.33 1.68 -16.18
N SER A 124 -2.85 1.13 -17.30
CA SER A 124 -2.53 -0.29 -17.39
C SER A 124 -1.33 -0.66 -16.50
N GLU A 125 -0.43 0.29 -16.23
CA GLU A 125 0.67 0.13 -15.29
C GLU A 125 0.62 1.18 -14.18
N ILE A 126 0.67 0.71 -12.94
CA ILE A 126 0.57 1.52 -11.72
C ILE A 126 1.95 1.61 -11.07
N LEU A 127 2.41 2.82 -10.77
CA LEU A 127 3.61 3.04 -9.98
C LEU A 127 3.28 2.83 -8.50
N VAL A 128 3.73 1.72 -7.93
CA VAL A 128 3.60 1.47 -6.49
C VAL A 128 4.75 2.11 -5.72
N THR A 129 4.47 2.55 -4.49
CA THR A 129 5.45 2.93 -3.48
C THR A 129 5.37 1.90 -2.37
N ASP A 130 6.39 1.06 -2.29
CA ASP A 130 6.41 -0.18 -1.55
C ASP A 130 7.34 -0.06 -0.33
N PRO A 131 6.82 -0.21 0.90
CA PRO A 131 7.64 -0.13 2.10
C PRO A 131 8.51 -1.36 2.33
N ALA A 132 8.21 -2.52 1.74
CA ALA A 132 8.97 -3.77 1.94
C ALA A 132 10.03 -4.01 0.84
N VAL A 133 10.75 -2.96 0.46
CA VAL A 133 11.71 -2.96 -0.64
C VAL A 133 12.78 -4.05 -0.55
N GLU A 134 13.18 -4.41 0.67
CA GLU A 134 14.22 -5.40 0.99
C GLU A 134 13.80 -6.86 0.70
N ASN A 135 12.50 -7.14 0.69
CA ASN A 135 11.94 -8.48 0.45
C ASN A 135 11.77 -8.80 -1.04
N LYS A 136 12.33 -7.97 -1.91
CA LYS A 136 12.17 -8.07 -3.37
C LYS A 136 13.36 -8.77 -4.01
N VAL A 137 13.11 -9.49 -5.10
CA VAL A 137 14.16 -10.20 -5.86
C VAL A 137 14.21 -9.73 -7.33
N PRO A 138 15.36 -9.21 -7.81
CA PRO A 138 16.55 -8.82 -7.03
C PRO A 138 16.24 -7.59 -6.15
N SER A 139 16.96 -7.43 -5.04
CA SER A 139 16.73 -6.40 -4.00
C SER A 139 17.00 -4.95 -4.44
N ASN A 140 17.26 -4.73 -5.73
CA ASN A 140 17.67 -3.45 -6.30
C ASN A 140 16.47 -2.61 -6.78
N THR A 141 15.57 -2.23 -5.88
CA THR A 141 14.57 -1.20 -6.21
C THR A 141 14.67 -0.03 -5.24
N THR A 142 14.33 1.16 -5.70
CA THR A 142 14.30 2.39 -4.88
C THR A 142 13.03 2.47 -4.02
N GLY A 143 12.31 1.36 -3.83
CA GLY A 143 10.98 1.31 -3.21
C GLY A 143 9.84 1.77 -4.13
N LYS A 144 10.14 2.08 -5.39
CA LYS A 144 9.13 2.42 -6.41
C LYS A 144 9.34 1.64 -7.68
N TYR A 145 8.25 1.11 -8.24
CA TYR A 145 8.28 0.34 -9.48
C TYR A 145 6.89 0.26 -10.10
N TYR A 146 6.84 0.05 -11.41
CA TYR A 146 5.58 -0.15 -12.12
C TYR A 146 5.14 -1.61 -12.00
N VAL A 147 3.84 -1.81 -11.79
CA VAL A 147 3.18 -3.12 -11.87
C VAL A 147 1.95 -3.02 -12.76
N PRO A 148 1.66 -4.05 -13.57
CA PRO A 148 0.39 -4.10 -14.31
C PRO A 148 -0.81 -4.06 -13.36
N VAL A 149 -1.90 -3.41 -13.76
CA VAL A 149 -3.14 -3.40 -12.95
C VAL A 149 -3.66 -4.80 -12.68
N LYS A 150 -3.48 -5.71 -13.65
CA LYS A 150 -3.77 -7.15 -13.53
C LYS A 150 -3.04 -7.81 -12.37
N THR A 151 -1.81 -7.40 -12.09
CA THR A 151 -1.01 -7.89 -10.97
C THR A 151 -1.58 -7.41 -9.64
N ILE A 152 -2.01 -6.14 -9.57
CA ILE A 152 -2.73 -5.60 -8.39
C ILE A 152 -4.05 -6.36 -8.19
N TYR A 153 -4.85 -6.54 -9.23
CA TYR A 153 -6.10 -7.30 -9.18
C TYR A 153 -5.89 -8.72 -8.63
N LYS A 154 -4.92 -9.46 -9.16
CA LYS A 154 -4.55 -10.80 -8.66
C LYS A 154 -4.14 -10.75 -7.19
N GLY A 155 -3.30 -9.79 -6.80
CA GLY A 155 -2.85 -9.65 -5.41
C GLY A 155 -4.00 -9.36 -4.44
N THR A 156 -4.90 -8.45 -4.79
CA THR A 156 -6.07 -8.10 -3.97
C THR A 156 -7.08 -9.25 -3.90
N SER A 157 -7.44 -9.86 -5.04
CA SER A 157 -8.42 -10.96 -5.08
C SER A 157 -7.96 -12.23 -4.35
N ASN A 158 -6.64 -12.46 -4.24
CA ASN A 158 -6.04 -13.59 -3.52
C ASN A 158 -5.68 -13.27 -2.06
N HIS A 159 -5.88 -12.04 -1.60
CA HIS A 159 -5.80 -11.69 -0.19
C HIS A 159 -7.13 -12.03 0.50
N PHE A 160 -7.11 -12.59 1.71
CA PHE A 160 -8.34 -13.06 2.38
C PHE A 160 -9.41 -11.96 2.55
N ALA A 161 -8.97 -10.71 2.78
CA ALA A 161 -9.86 -9.56 2.95
C ALA A 161 -10.41 -9.00 1.63
N LYS A 162 -9.66 -9.12 0.51
CA LYS A 162 -10.05 -8.59 -0.81
C LYS A 162 -10.45 -7.10 -0.80
N GLU A 163 -9.69 -6.28 -0.09
CA GLU A 163 -9.99 -4.87 0.14
C GLU A 163 -8.89 -3.96 -0.39
N ILE A 164 -9.25 -2.73 -0.76
CA ILE A 164 -8.34 -1.60 -0.94
C ILE A 164 -9.03 -0.33 -0.45
N ALA A 165 -8.27 0.77 -0.31
CA ALA A 165 -8.85 2.07 0.03
C ALA A 165 -8.46 3.18 -0.93
N PHE A 166 -9.41 4.08 -1.18
CA PHE A 166 -9.23 5.29 -1.99
C PHE A 166 -9.54 6.53 -1.21
#